data_AF-A0A7J4QPA1-F1
#
_entry.id   AF-A0A7J4QPA1-F1
#
_cell.length_a   1.000
_cell.length_b   1.000
_cell.length_c   1.000
_cell.angle_alpha   90.00
_cell.angle_beta   90.00
_cell.angle_gamma   90.00
#
_symmetry.space_group_name_H-M   'P 1'
#
loop_
_entity.id
_entity.type
_entity.pdbx_description
1 polymer ?
#
loop_
_entity_poly.entity_id
_entity_poly.type
_entity_poly.pdbx_seq_one_letter_code
_entity_poly.pdbx_strand_id
1 'polypeptide(L)'
;MQGVPMVPLSPAPADLVLAHTSKPWKTVRSMLGLVGLLFLITNMAPLFLAGLIDADNNGTLGPSDPWLVFGSSLCSIPVLAMMAFLRRPRLTHLVRAVPDPQGSMIHMMSHDDVLQSPQPIQVVHHLVHDSAPLEMPSRKALWWLFFGGVFASSICLFPLLIVGLNAYTGLLFVAVVIPAFLIGFSTPVFAWWSTLTHYFGLQTTRRLAEWMLIAGMISTVPAIMINSNISPVIIDFLGLTMTNETSLGYGLILMVSAPVGEELCKAAAVYALARFIDSPRRGFQIGFTVGLGFALLENMTYILMTFGAFEASSITFGFTSIIRGIGSIPGHGVWTGISGYAIGCYLTLRRPAPLMHLEPKQQVTSEVKQWMLVDKGT
;
A
#
# COMPACT_ATOMS: atom_id res chain seq x y z
N MET A 1 14.07 1.72 -51.82
CA MET A 1 14.07 2.05 -50.39
C MET A 1 13.98 0.72 -49.64
N GLN A 2 15.11 0.20 -49.16
CA GLN A 2 15.10 -1.02 -48.34
C GLN A 2 14.36 -0.70 -47.05
N GLY A 3 13.28 -1.43 -46.78
CA GLY A 3 12.51 -1.27 -45.55
C GLY A 3 13.42 -1.45 -44.34
N VAL A 4 13.36 -0.50 -43.42
CA VAL A 4 14.08 -0.56 -42.15
C VAL A 4 13.74 -1.90 -41.49
N PRO A 5 14.71 -2.78 -41.22
CA PRO A 5 14.43 -4.06 -40.61
C PRO A 5 13.79 -3.82 -39.24
N MET A 6 12.55 -4.28 -39.07
CA MET A 6 11.90 -4.25 -37.75
C MET A 6 12.70 -5.15 -36.81
N VAL A 7 13.40 -4.55 -35.85
CA VAL A 7 14.13 -5.27 -34.82
C VAL A 7 13.09 -5.93 -33.89
N PRO A 8 13.05 -7.26 -33.80
CA PRO A 8 12.11 -7.94 -32.92
C PRO A 8 12.46 -7.69 -31.44
N LEU A 9 11.42 -7.66 -30.61
CA LEU A 9 11.58 -7.60 -29.16
C LEU A 9 12.27 -8.87 -28.65
N SER A 10 13.26 -8.72 -27.78
CA SER A 10 13.96 -9.83 -27.14
C SER A 10 13.84 -9.75 -25.62
N PRO A 11 13.92 -10.88 -24.90
CA PRO A 11 13.86 -10.89 -23.44
C PRO A 11 15.05 -10.11 -22.87
N ALA A 12 14.80 -9.33 -21.81
CA ALA A 12 15.86 -8.59 -21.15
C ALA A 12 16.84 -9.52 -20.43
N PRO A 13 18.14 -9.15 -20.37
CA PRO A 13 19.13 -9.87 -19.57
C PRO A 13 18.72 -9.94 -18.08
N ALA A 14 18.99 -11.06 -17.42
CA ALA A 14 18.61 -11.29 -16.02
C ALA A 14 19.32 -10.35 -15.03
N ASP A 15 20.44 -9.75 -15.43
CA ASP A 15 21.30 -8.85 -14.66
C ASP A 15 21.03 -7.36 -14.92
N LEU A 16 20.05 -7.01 -15.76
CA LEU A 16 19.75 -5.62 -16.10
C LEU A 16 18.99 -4.91 -14.97
N VAL A 17 19.64 -3.92 -14.35
CA VAL A 17 19.04 -3.04 -13.33
C VAL A 17 18.89 -1.63 -13.87
N LEU A 18 17.67 -1.09 -13.80
CA LEU A 18 17.37 0.28 -14.19
C LEU A 18 17.36 1.19 -12.96
N ALA A 19 18.21 2.23 -13.00
CA ALA A 19 18.26 3.24 -11.97
C ALA A 19 17.91 4.61 -12.60
N HIS A 20 16.88 5.26 -12.08
CA HIS A 20 16.53 6.62 -12.48
C HIS A 20 16.60 7.53 -11.27
N THR A 21 16.74 8.84 -11.50
CA THR A 21 16.71 9.82 -10.42
C THR A 21 15.36 9.75 -9.69
N SER A 22 15.40 9.35 -8.43
CA SER A 22 14.19 9.14 -7.67
C SER A 22 13.61 10.48 -7.17
N LYS A 23 12.28 10.56 -7.09
CA LYS A 23 11.57 11.64 -6.39
C LYS A 23 10.75 11.00 -5.26
N PRO A 24 11.29 10.89 -4.03
CA PRO A 24 10.68 10.09 -2.96
C PRO A 24 9.25 10.55 -2.61
N TRP A 25 9.01 11.86 -2.64
CA TRP A 25 7.67 12.44 -2.41
C TRP A 25 6.66 12.14 -3.52
N LYS A 26 7.11 11.88 -4.76
CA LYS A 26 6.23 11.49 -5.87
C LYS A 26 5.61 10.12 -5.61
N THR A 27 6.40 9.20 -5.04
CA THR A 27 5.94 7.85 -4.64
C THR A 27 4.85 7.96 -3.56
N VAL A 28 5.10 8.73 -2.51
CA VAL A 28 4.13 8.99 -1.42
C VAL A 28 2.82 9.55 -1.98
N ARG A 29 2.88 10.60 -2.81
CA ARG A 29 1.68 11.22 -3.39
C ARG A 29 0.89 10.25 -4.28
N SER A 30 1.59 9.43 -5.07
CA SER A 30 0.94 8.42 -5.92
C SER A 30 0.23 7.35 -5.08
N MET A 31 0.81 6.95 -3.96
CA MET A 31 0.19 5.98 -3.05
C MET A 31 -1.05 6.57 -2.36
N LEU A 32 -1.00 7.83 -1.91
CA LEU A 32 -2.13 8.52 -1.28
C LEU A 32 -3.39 8.57 -2.17
N GLY A 33 -3.23 8.79 -3.47
CA GLY A 33 -4.35 8.77 -4.40
C GLY A 33 -5.06 7.41 -4.45
N LEU A 34 -4.31 6.31 -4.32
CA LEU A 34 -4.87 4.97 -4.30
C LEU A 34 -5.60 4.67 -2.99
N VAL A 35 -5.07 5.16 -1.87
CA VAL A 35 -5.70 5.02 -0.54
C VAL A 35 -7.13 5.55 -0.58
N GLY A 36 -7.33 6.75 -1.13
CA GLY A 36 -8.66 7.36 -1.22
C GLY A 36 -9.65 6.49 -2.01
N LEU A 37 -9.22 5.89 -3.13
CA LEU A 37 -10.06 5.00 -3.93
C LEU A 37 -10.41 3.71 -3.16
N LEU A 38 -9.42 3.09 -2.52
CA LEU A 38 -9.63 1.86 -1.74
C LEU A 38 -10.49 2.09 -0.51
N PHE A 39 -10.42 3.28 0.09
CA PHE A 39 -11.30 3.64 1.20
C PHE A 39 -12.77 3.73 0.78
N LEU A 40 -13.05 4.32 -0.39
CA LEU A 40 -14.41 4.35 -0.93
C LEU A 40 -14.94 2.92 -1.12
N ILE A 41 -14.13 2.03 -1.70
CA ILE A 41 -14.50 0.61 -1.85
C ILE A 41 -14.73 -0.05 -0.49
N THR A 42 -13.84 0.18 0.47
CA THR A 42 -13.92 -0.43 1.81
C THR A 42 -15.18 -0.01 2.56
N ASN A 43 -15.67 1.21 2.37
CA ASN A 43 -16.94 1.66 2.97
C ASN A 43 -18.18 1.18 2.20
N MET A 44 -18.08 1.01 0.88
CA MET A 44 -19.22 0.51 0.07
C MET A 44 -19.42 -1.00 0.21
N ALA A 45 -18.36 -1.78 0.46
CA ALA A 45 -18.45 -3.24 0.51
C ALA A 45 -19.34 -3.80 1.65
N PRO A 46 -19.27 -3.29 2.89
CA PRO A 46 -20.22 -3.67 3.95
C PRO A 46 -21.66 -3.31 3.62
N LEU A 47 -21.90 -2.17 2.97
CA LEU A 47 -23.24 -1.74 2.56
C LEU A 47 -23.82 -2.68 1.49
N PHE A 48 -22.98 -3.08 0.54
CA PHE A 48 -23.36 -4.07 -0.47
C PHE A 48 -23.76 -5.40 0.18
N LEU A 49 -22.97 -5.91 1.12
CA LEU A 49 -23.26 -7.17 1.79
C LEU A 49 -24.48 -7.06 2.71
N ALA A 50 -24.59 -5.98 3.49
CA ALA A 50 -25.75 -5.68 4.33
C ALA A 50 -27.04 -5.72 3.49
N GLY A 51 -27.07 -5.01 2.35
CA GLY A 51 -28.24 -5.01 1.47
C GLY A 51 -28.64 -6.39 0.94
N LEU A 52 -27.71 -7.35 0.87
CA LEU A 52 -28.01 -8.73 0.47
C LEU A 52 -28.51 -9.60 1.63
N ILE A 53 -27.94 -9.46 2.83
CA ILE A 53 -28.11 -10.45 3.90
C ILE A 53 -28.82 -9.93 5.16
N ASP A 54 -28.71 -8.64 5.48
CA ASP A 54 -29.19 -8.01 6.72
C ASP A 54 -29.17 -6.48 6.52
N ALA A 55 -30.23 -5.93 5.89
CA ALA A 55 -30.25 -4.52 5.50
C ALA A 55 -30.56 -3.56 6.66
N ASP A 56 -31.23 -4.04 7.71
CA ASP A 56 -31.51 -3.25 8.91
C ASP A 56 -30.39 -3.37 9.97
N ASN A 57 -29.35 -4.17 9.70
CA ASN A 57 -28.16 -4.37 10.53
C ASN A 57 -28.51 -4.81 11.96
N ASN A 58 -29.55 -5.63 12.09
CA ASN A 58 -30.01 -6.11 13.39
C ASN A 58 -29.35 -7.46 13.78
N GLY A 59 -28.55 -8.05 12.88
CA GLY A 59 -27.88 -9.34 13.05
C GLY A 59 -28.75 -10.53 12.63
N THR A 60 -30.01 -10.32 12.28
CA THR A 60 -30.89 -11.38 11.77
C THR A 60 -30.79 -11.43 10.24
N LEU A 61 -30.93 -12.62 9.67
CA LEU A 61 -30.92 -12.76 8.22
C LEU A 61 -32.20 -12.17 7.61
N GLY A 62 -32.01 -11.17 6.78
CA GLY A 62 -33.07 -10.38 6.16
C GLY A 62 -33.55 -9.23 7.06
N PRO A 63 -34.22 -8.23 6.49
CA PRO A 63 -34.63 -8.15 5.08
C PRO A 63 -33.46 -7.80 4.16
N SER A 64 -33.57 -8.19 2.89
CA SER A 64 -32.69 -7.66 1.84
C SER A 64 -33.24 -6.34 1.32
N ASP A 65 -32.34 -5.40 1.00
CA ASP A 65 -32.67 -4.11 0.39
C ASP A 65 -31.96 -3.96 -0.96
N PRO A 66 -32.67 -4.19 -2.08
CA PRO A 66 -32.12 -4.00 -3.42
C PRO A 66 -31.62 -2.59 -3.69
N TRP A 67 -32.15 -1.55 -3.03
CA TRP A 67 -31.71 -0.17 -3.23
C TRP A 67 -30.33 0.07 -2.62
N LEU A 68 -30.06 -0.49 -1.45
CA LEU A 68 -28.75 -0.44 -0.82
C LEU A 68 -27.69 -1.18 -1.68
N VAL A 69 -28.05 -2.34 -2.24
CA VAL A 69 -27.20 -3.10 -3.17
C VAL A 69 -26.95 -2.31 -4.46
N PHE A 70 -27.99 -1.71 -5.03
CA PHE A 70 -27.87 -0.90 -6.25
C PHE A 70 -26.99 0.33 -6.03
N GLY A 71 -27.21 1.08 -4.93
CA GLY A 71 -26.45 2.27 -4.60
C GLY A 71 -24.97 1.98 -4.34
N SER A 72 -24.66 0.96 -3.54
CA SER A 72 -23.28 0.54 -3.27
C SER A 72 -22.56 0.02 -4.52
N SER A 73 -23.27 -0.69 -5.41
CA SER A 73 -22.73 -1.16 -6.69
C SER A 73 -22.44 0.01 -7.65
N LEU A 74 -23.38 0.95 -7.78
CA LEU A 74 -23.24 2.13 -8.65
C LEU A 74 -22.06 3.01 -8.21
N CYS A 75 -21.84 3.15 -6.91
CA CYS A 75 -20.70 3.90 -6.36
C CYS A 75 -19.36 3.16 -6.51
N SER A 76 -19.34 1.83 -6.43
CA SER A 76 -18.10 1.04 -6.46
C SER A 76 -17.57 0.78 -7.88
N ILE A 77 -18.44 0.59 -8.88
CA ILE A 77 -18.03 0.29 -10.27
C ILE A 77 -17.09 1.37 -10.86
N PRO A 78 -17.39 2.68 -10.80
CA PRO A 78 -16.50 3.71 -11.33
C PRO A 78 -15.15 3.74 -10.60
N VAL A 79 -15.15 3.51 -9.29
CA VAL A 79 -13.93 3.50 -8.46
C VAL A 79 -13.05 2.30 -8.83
N LEU A 80 -13.63 1.11 -9.01
CA LEU A 80 -12.92 -0.08 -9.47
C LEU A 80 -12.36 0.11 -10.90
N ALA A 81 -13.15 0.70 -11.81
CA ALA A 81 -12.70 1.01 -13.16
C ALA A 81 -11.53 2.02 -13.16
N MET A 82 -11.62 3.07 -12.34
CA MET A 82 -10.55 4.04 -12.14
C MET A 82 -9.28 3.38 -11.56
N MET A 83 -9.43 2.51 -10.57
CA MET A 83 -8.31 1.74 -10.03
C MET A 83 -7.64 0.86 -11.10
N ALA A 84 -8.43 0.14 -11.90
CA ALA A 84 -7.89 -0.68 -12.99
C ALA A 84 -7.14 0.18 -14.03
N PHE A 85 -7.66 1.37 -14.35
CA PHE A 85 -7.02 2.31 -15.26
C PHE A 85 -5.68 2.85 -14.70
N LEU A 86 -5.66 3.31 -13.45
CA LEU A 86 -4.46 3.87 -12.81
C LEU A 86 -3.35 2.84 -12.59
N ARG A 87 -3.69 1.54 -12.58
CA ARG A 87 -2.78 0.43 -12.28
C ARG A 87 -2.27 -0.32 -13.50
N ARG A 88 -2.52 0.21 -14.70
CA ARG A 88 -1.92 -0.32 -15.92
C ARG A 88 -0.40 -0.40 -15.78
N PRO A 89 0.23 -1.56 -16.09
CA PRO A 89 1.66 -1.72 -15.93
C PRO A 89 2.39 -0.73 -16.83
N ARG A 90 3.27 0.08 -16.26
CA ARG A 90 4.18 0.91 -17.04
C ARG A 90 5.34 0.03 -17.48
N LEU A 91 5.49 -0.10 -18.79
CA LEU A 91 6.59 -0.80 -19.44
C LEU A 91 7.61 0.23 -19.90
N THR A 92 8.87 0.02 -19.57
CA THR A 92 9.97 0.83 -20.08
C THR A 92 10.52 0.13 -21.31
N HIS A 93 10.50 0.83 -22.44
CA HIS A 93 11.18 0.37 -23.65
C HIS A 93 12.66 0.73 -23.54
N LEU A 94 13.51 -0.28 -23.62
CA LEU A 94 14.95 -0.17 -23.54
C LEU A 94 15.55 -0.58 -24.86
N VAL A 95 16.43 0.27 -25.38
CA VAL A 95 17.20 0.01 -26.58
C VAL A 95 18.65 -0.14 -26.16
N ARG A 96 19.21 -1.33 -26.35
CA ARG A 96 20.60 -1.65 -26.04
C ARG A 96 21.38 -1.85 -27.32
N ALA A 97 22.50 -1.16 -27.45
CA ALA A 97 23.50 -1.43 -28.48
C ALA A 97 24.57 -2.37 -27.91
N VAL A 98 24.78 -3.52 -28.53
CA VAL A 98 25.82 -4.48 -28.16
C VAL A 98 26.81 -4.61 -29.32
N PRO A 99 28.13 -4.59 -29.09
CA PRO A 99 29.11 -4.86 -30.14
C PRO A 99 28.86 -6.24 -30.75
N ASP A 100 28.71 -6.31 -32.07
CA ASP A 100 28.52 -7.56 -32.80
C ASP A 100 29.35 -7.49 -34.09
N PRO A 101 30.27 -8.45 -34.33
CA PRO A 101 31.02 -8.53 -35.58
C PRO A 101 30.16 -8.56 -36.85
N GLN A 102 28.91 -9.02 -36.76
CA GLN A 102 27.93 -9.01 -37.86
C GLN A 102 26.97 -7.82 -37.83
N GLY A 103 27.17 -6.87 -36.92
CA GLY A 103 26.33 -5.70 -36.73
C GLY A 103 26.49 -4.61 -37.80
N SER A 104 25.64 -3.59 -37.72
CA SER A 104 25.72 -2.38 -38.54
C SER A 104 26.30 -1.21 -37.74
N MET A 105 26.91 -0.24 -38.43
CA MET A 105 27.41 1.00 -37.82
C MET A 105 26.33 2.09 -37.71
N ILE A 106 25.22 1.93 -38.44
CA ILE A 106 24.11 2.88 -38.49
C ILE A 106 22.82 2.13 -38.19
N HIS A 107 22.07 2.60 -37.20
CA HIS A 107 20.77 2.07 -36.80
C HIS A 107 19.75 3.18 -36.61
N MET A 108 18.50 2.94 -37.02
CA MET A 108 17.40 3.88 -36.82
C MET A 108 16.66 3.50 -35.53
N MET A 109 16.57 4.41 -34.56
CA MET A 109 15.95 4.14 -33.24
C MET A 109 14.46 4.47 -33.20
N SER A 110 14.05 5.53 -33.90
CA SER A 110 12.68 6.01 -34.04
C SER A 110 12.52 6.66 -35.42
N HIS A 111 11.36 7.23 -35.73
CA HIS A 111 11.06 7.82 -37.03
C HIS A 111 12.07 8.91 -37.47
N ASP A 112 12.71 9.59 -36.50
CA ASP A 112 13.62 10.73 -36.74
C ASP A 112 15.02 10.59 -36.11
N ASP A 113 15.31 9.50 -35.38
CA ASP A 113 16.57 9.34 -34.63
C ASP A 113 17.46 8.25 -35.22
N VAL A 114 18.73 8.59 -35.49
CA VAL A 114 19.76 7.67 -36.00
C VAL A 114 20.90 7.53 -34.99
N LEU A 115 21.19 6.30 -34.61
CA LEU A 115 22.33 5.92 -33.80
C LEU A 115 23.48 5.52 -34.73
N GLN A 116 24.56 6.31 -34.71
CA GLN A 116 25.81 5.99 -35.40
C GLN A 116 26.88 5.56 -34.38
N SER A 117 27.49 4.40 -34.60
CA SER A 117 28.53 3.83 -33.75
C SER A 117 29.85 3.68 -34.52
N PRO A 118 31.01 3.91 -33.89
CA PRO A 118 32.33 3.69 -34.52
C PRO A 118 32.70 2.21 -34.70
N GLN A 119 31.94 1.30 -34.08
CA GLN A 119 32.11 -0.16 -34.20
C GLN A 119 30.78 -0.81 -34.60
N PRO A 120 30.80 -1.95 -35.31
CA PRO A 120 29.57 -2.65 -35.68
C PRO A 120 28.84 -3.10 -34.42
N ILE A 121 27.57 -2.69 -34.31
CA ILE A 121 26.71 -2.98 -33.17
C ILE A 121 25.44 -3.67 -33.65
N GLN A 122 24.89 -4.52 -32.80
CA GLN A 122 23.53 -5.03 -32.90
C GLN A 122 22.65 -4.25 -31.93
N VAL A 123 21.60 -3.63 -32.45
CA VAL A 123 20.58 -2.96 -31.65
C VAL A 123 19.54 -3.98 -31.23
N VAL A 124 19.26 -4.05 -29.93
CA VAL A 124 18.34 -4.99 -29.33
C VAL A 124 17.31 -4.23 -28.50
N HIS A 125 16.04 -4.55 -28.72
CA HIS A 125 14.92 -3.90 -28.04
C HIS A 125 14.37 -4.81 -26.94
N HIS A 126 14.21 -4.25 -25.74
CA HIS A 126 13.67 -4.94 -24.58
C HIS A 126 12.49 -4.15 -24.00
N LEU A 127 11.42 -4.85 -23.62
CA LEU A 127 10.36 -4.28 -22.79
C LEU A 127 10.54 -4.81 -21.37
N VAL A 128 10.85 -3.91 -20.44
CA VAL A 128 11.16 -4.29 -19.05
C VAL A 128 10.26 -3.51 -18.10
N HIS A 129 9.95 -4.14 -16.97
CA HIS A 129 9.30 -3.45 -15.87
C HIS A 129 10.29 -2.55 -15.14
N ASP A 130 9.84 -1.38 -14.71
CA ASP A 130 10.62 -0.52 -13.82
C ASP A 130 10.95 -1.27 -12.52
N SER A 131 12.25 -1.54 -12.31
CA SER A 131 12.80 -2.29 -11.18
C SER A 131 13.52 -1.40 -10.18
N ALA A 132 13.33 -0.08 -10.27
CA ALA A 132 14.00 0.86 -9.39
C ALA A 132 13.78 0.53 -7.89
N PRO A 133 14.85 0.68 -7.08
CA PRO A 133 14.76 0.45 -5.64
C PRO A 133 13.76 1.42 -5.00
N LEU A 134 13.10 0.98 -3.92
CA LEU A 134 12.23 1.85 -3.14
C LEU A 134 13.07 2.89 -2.41
N GLU A 135 12.89 4.16 -2.77
CA GLU A 135 13.43 5.29 -2.02
C GLU A 135 12.33 5.98 -1.21
N MET A 136 12.55 6.07 0.11
CA MET A 136 11.63 6.68 1.06
C MET A 136 12.16 8.05 1.51
N PRO A 137 11.28 9.02 1.82
CA PRO A 137 11.71 10.26 2.48
C PRO A 137 12.42 9.96 3.80
N SER A 138 13.29 10.87 4.22
CA SER A 138 14.05 10.70 5.46
C SER A 138 13.12 10.49 6.65
N ARG A 139 13.45 9.51 7.50
CA ARG A 139 12.67 9.17 8.71
C ARG A 139 12.44 10.38 9.61
N LYS A 140 13.48 11.22 9.78
CA LYS A 140 13.42 12.44 10.58
C LYS A 140 12.41 13.44 10.00
N ALA A 141 12.41 13.66 8.68
CA ALA A 141 11.47 14.58 8.05
C ALA A 141 10.01 14.11 8.20
N LEU A 142 9.76 12.80 8.07
CA LEU A 142 8.41 12.24 8.23
C LEU A 142 7.90 12.39 9.67
N TRP A 143 8.74 12.09 10.68
CA TRP A 143 8.35 12.28 12.08
C TRP A 143 8.16 13.75 12.46
N TRP A 144 9.01 14.65 11.96
CA TRP A 144 8.84 16.09 12.15
C TRP A 144 7.56 16.62 11.48
N LEU A 145 7.26 16.15 10.27
CA LEU A 145 6.02 16.48 9.58
C LEU A 145 4.80 16.00 10.37
N PHE A 146 4.87 14.80 10.94
CA PHE A 146 3.79 14.25 11.74
C PHE A 146 3.57 15.02 13.04
N PHE A 147 4.57 15.07 13.93
CA PHE A 147 4.40 15.75 15.23
C PHE A 147 4.18 17.25 15.08
N GLY A 148 4.95 17.90 14.21
CA GLY A 148 4.81 19.33 13.94
C GLY A 148 3.47 19.66 13.29
N GLY A 149 3.03 18.86 12.31
CA GLY A 149 1.76 19.06 11.64
C GLY A 149 0.54 18.79 12.53
N VAL A 150 0.59 17.74 13.36
CA VAL A 150 -0.46 17.45 14.34
C VAL A 150 -0.56 18.57 15.38
N PHE A 151 0.57 18.97 15.96
CA PHE A 151 0.61 20.05 16.95
C PHE A 151 0.13 21.39 16.38
N ALA A 152 0.62 21.78 15.21
CA ALA A 152 0.20 23.01 14.53
C ALA A 152 -1.29 22.99 14.22
N SER A 153 -1.81 21.87 13.70
CA SER A 153 -3.24 21.74 13.39
C SER A 153 -4.10 21.79 14.66
N SER A 154 -3.71 21.13 15.75
CA SER A 154 -4.41 21.21 17.03
C SER A 154 -4.44 22.62 17.60
N ILE A 155 -3.34 23.38 17.50
CA ILE A 155 -3.31 24.80 17.91
C ILE A 155 -4.23 25.65 17.03
N CYS A 156 -4.16 25.47 15.71
CA CYS A 156 -5.01 26.22 14.78
C CYS A 156 -6.50 25.91 15.01
N LEU A 157 -6.85 24.71 15.46
CA LEU A 157 -8.23 24.34 15.79
C LEU A 157 -8.62 24.75 17.22
N PHE A 158 -7.69 25.17 18.07
CA PHE A 158 -7.96 25.51 19.46
C PHE A 158 -8.97 26.67 19.64
N PRO A 159 -8.97 27.75 18.82
CA PRO A 159 -9.99 28.79 18.92
C PRO A 159 -11.42 28.27 18.74
N LEU A 160 -11.63 27.22 17.94
CA LEU A 160 -12.94 26.60 17.74
C LEU A 160 -13.48 25.97 19.04
N LEU A 161 -12.59 25.45 19.90
CA LEU A 161 -12.97 24.89 21.19
C LEU A 161 -13.38 25.97 22.20
N ILE A 162 -12.70 27.12 22.18
CA ILE A 162 -12.89 28.17 23.19
C ILE A 162 -14.06 29.10 22.84
N VAL A 163 -14.17 29.48 21.57
CA VAL A 163 -15.12 30.50 21.10
C VAL A 163 -16.35 29.87 20.42
N GLY A 164 -16.34 28.55 20.21
CA GLY A 164 -17.39 27.82 19.51
C GLY A 164 -17.41 28.07 18.00
N LEU A 165 -18.39 27.47 17.32
CA LEU A 165 -18.55 27.63 15.88
C LEU A 165 -19.12 29.01 15.51
N ASN A 166 -18.31 29.81 14.82
CA ASN A 166 -18.68 31.10 14.23
C ASN A 166 -18.11 31.19 12.80
N ALA A 167 -18.42 32.27 12.07
CA ALA A 167 -17.97 32.41 10.67
C ALA A 167 -16.44 32.33 10.52
N TYR A 168 -15.68 32.87 11.47
CA TYR A 168 -14.22 32.86 11.44
C TYR A 168 -13.63 31.49 11.82
N THR A 169 -14.12 30.87 12.90
CA THR A 169 -13.66 29.55 13.36
C THR A 169 -14.09 28.44 12.40
N GLY A 170 -15.25 28.59 11.74
CA GLY A 170 -15.70 27.70 10.67
C GLY A 170 -14.81 27.77 9.42
N LEU A 171 -14.43 28.98 8.99
CA LEU A 171 -13.49 29.15 7.87
C LEU A 171 -12.12 28.55 8.20
N LEU A 172 -11.63 28.80 9.42
CA LEU A 172 -10.39 28.22 9.93
C LEU A 172 -10.44 26.69 9.95
N PHE A 173 -11.56 26.12 10.42
CA PHE A 173 -11.78 24.67 10.44
C PHE A 173 -11.67 24.09 9.03
N VAL A 174 -12.40 24.63 8.05
CA VAL A 174 -12.36 24.13 6.66
C VAL A 174 -10.95 24.23 6.07
N ALA A 175 -10.22 25.31 6.35
CA ALA A 175 -8.85 25.49 5.86
C ALA A 175 -7.84 24.50 6.46
N VAL A 176 -8.04 24.10 7.72
CA VAL A 176 -7.10 23.24 8.47
C VAL A 176 -7.42 21.75 8.35
N VAL A 177 -8.70 21.37 8.24
CA VAL A 177 -9.14 19.97 8.27
C VAL A 177 -8.48 19.12 7.19
N ILE A 178 -8.44 19.60 5.94
CA ILE A 178 -7.85 18.83 4.83
C ILE A 178 -6.35 18.54 5.06
N PRO A 179 -5.48 19.54 5.33
CA PRO A 179 -4.08 19.26 5.61
C PRO A 179 -3.88 18.46 6.91
N ALA A 180 -4.64 18.76 7.97
CA ALA A 180 -4.58 18.02 9.24
C ALA A 180 -4.93 16.54 9.04
N PHE A 181 -5.99 16.26 8.30
CA PHE A 181 -6.42 14.92 7.93
C PHE A 181 -5.31 14.17 7.18
N LEU A 182 -4.80 14.74 6.09
CA LEU A 182 -3.73 14.12 5.29
C LEU A 182 -2.50 13.81 6.14
N ILE A 183 -2.10 14.73 7.01
CA ILE A 183 -0.93 14.55 7.89
C ILE A 183 -1.19 13.45 8.91
N GLY A 184 -2.33 13.52 9.61
CA GLY A 184 -2.68 12.61 10.71
C GLY A 184 -2.84 11.17 10.25
N PHE A 185 -3.51 10.92 9.12
CA PHE A 185 -3.77 9.54 8.72
C PHE A 185 -2.57 8.87 8.04
N SER A 186 -1.79 9.60 7.25
CA SER A 186 -0.83 9.00 6.31
C SER A 186 0.63 9.08 6.75
N THR A 187 1.06 10.22 7.31
CA THR A 187 2.45 10.47 7.68
C THR A 187 3.04 9.45 8.64
N PRO A 188 2.35 9.02 9.72
CA PRO A 188 2.94 8.06 10.66
C PRO A 188 3.14 6.69 10.02
N VAL A 189 2.27 6.27 9.10
CA VAL A 189 2.42 5.02 8.34
C VAL A 189 3.72 5.07 7.50
N PHE A 190 3.92 6.15 6.76
CA PHE A 190 5.16 6.34 5.99
C PHE A 190 6.40 6.46 6.87
N ALA A 191 6.28 7.08 8.05
CA ALA A 191 7.38 7.21 9.01
C ALA A 191 7.82 5.84 9.55
N TRP A 192 6.88 4.99 9.94
CA TRP A 192 7.14 3.60 10.34
C TRP A 192 7.71 2.77 9.21
N TRP A 193 7.18 2.94 8.00
CA TRP A 193 7.66 2.19 6.84
C TRP A 193 9.10 2.56 6.45
N SER A 194 9.43 3.85 6.49
CA SER A 194 10.80 4.36 6.29
C SER A 194 11.74 3.84 7.38
N THR A 195 11.25 3.75 8.63
CA THR A 195 11.99 3.18 9.76
C THR A 195 12.32 1.71 9.57
N LEU A 196 11.33 0.90 9.18
CA LEU A 196 11.50 -0.52 8.91
C LEU A 196 12.48 -0.77 7.76
N THR A 197 12.29 -0.07 6.64
CA THR A 197 13.11 -0.27 5.43
C THR A 197 14.59 -0.02 5.74
N HIS A 198 14.90 1.02 6.49
CA HIS A 198 16.27 1.28 6.92
C HIS A 198 16.77 0.27 7.96
N TYR A 199 15.94 -0.19 8.89
CA TYR A 199 16.38 -1.16 9.92
C TYR A 199 16.70 -2.53 9.31
N PHE A 200 15.86 -3.00 8.38
CA PHE A 200 16.06 -4.30 7.74
C PHE A 200 17.08 -4.27 6.61
N GLY A 201 17.27 -3.14 5.92
CA GLY A 201 18.25 -2.99 4.84
C GLY A 201 18.02 -3.95 3.66
N LEU A 202 16.84 -4.55 3.56
CA LEU A 202 16.48 -5.46 2.48
C LEU A 202 16.10 -4.66 1.25
N GLN A 203 16.78 -4.95 0.13
CA GLN A 203 16.48 -4.33 -1.16
C GLN A 203 15.05 -4.71 -1.58
N THR A 204 14.19 -3.70 -1.67
CA THR A 204 12.79 -3.85 -2.07
C THR A 204 12.55 -2.92 -3.24
N THR A 205 12.08 -3.47 -4.37
CA THR A 205 11.70 -2.64 -5.51
C THR A 205 10.46 -1.83 -5.16
N ARG A 206 10.35 -0.61 -5.70
CA ARG A 206 9.19 0.25 -5.47
C ARG A 206 7.88 -0.47 -5.77
N ARG A 207 7.84 -1.22 -6.87
CA ARG A 207 6.65 -2.00 -7.27
C ARG A 207 6.27 -3.04 -6.22
N LEU A 208 7.23 -3.81 -5.72
CA LEU A 208 6.95 -4.82 -4.70
C LEU A 208 6.45 -4.18 -3.40
N ALA A 209 7.08 -3.08 -2.99
CA ALA A 209 6.66 -2.26 -1.86
C ALA A 209 5.22 -1.74 -2.01
N GLU A 210 4.86 -1.22 -3.19
CA GLU A 210 3.47 -0.89 -3.52
C GLU A 210 2.55 -2.11 -3.37
N TRP A 211 2.88 -3.26 -3.97
CA TRP A 211 2.05 -4.47 -3.85
C TRP A 211 1.81 -4.90 -2.40
N MET A 212 2.83 -4.84 -1.54
CA MET A 212 2.69 -5.16 -0.11
C MET A 212 1.70 -4.23 0.59
N LEU A 213 1.85 -2.91 0.41
CA LEU A 213 0.97 -1.92 1.03
C LEU A 213 -0.47 -2.03 0.52
N ILE A 214 -0.62 -2.24 -0.78
CA ILE A 214 -1.91 -2.47 -1.44
C ILE A 214 -2.58 -3.74 -0.91
N ALA A 215 -1.85 -4.84 -0.76
CA ALA A 215 -2.42 -6.09 -0.27
C ALA A 215 -3.02 -5.91 1.14
N GLY A 216 -2.35 -5.12 1.99
CA GLY A 216 -2.88 -4.71 3.28
C GLY A 216 -4.14 -3.86 3.20
N MET A 217 -4.17 -2.88 2.28
CA MET A 217 -5.37 -2.08 2.05
C MET A 217 -6.52 -2.87 1.42
N ILE A 218 -6.25 -3.95 0.70
CA ILE A 218 -7.31 -4.82 0.16
C ILE A 218 -7.83 -5.76 1.24
N SER A 219 -6.98 -6.21 2.18
CA SER A 219 -7.40 -7.10 3.25
C SER A 219 -8.33 -6.46 4.28
N THR A 220 -8.47 -5.12 4.28
CA THR A 220 -9.50 -4.44 5.09
C THR A 220 -10.90 -4.74 4.61
N VAL A 221 -11.12 -4.92 3.30
CA VAL A 221 -12.45 -5.17 2.71
C VAL A 221 -13.11 -6.42 3.29
N PRO A 222 -12.50 -7.62 3.22
CA PRO A 222 -13.10 -8.79 3.85
C PRO A 222 -13.15 -8.68 5.38
N ALA A 223 -12.17 -8.00 6.02
CA ALA A 223 -12.18 -7.84 7.47
C ALA A 223 -13.37 -7.01 7.96
N ILE A 224 -13.67 -5.88 7.31
CA ILE A 224 -14.83 -5.05 7.67
C ILE A 224 -16.14 -5.75 7.36
N MET A 225 -16.23 -6.51 6.26
CA MET A 225 -17.43 -7.30 5.94
C MET A 225 -17.67 -8.40 6.98
N ILE A 226 -16.61 -9.06 7.46
CA ILE A 226 -16.73 -10.03 8.56
C ILE A 226 -17.28 -9.33 9.79
N ASN A 227 -16.66 -8.23 10.20
CA ASN A 227 -16.99 -7.57 11.47
C ASN A 227 -18.36 -6.89 11.47
N SER A 228 -18.77 -6.32 10.34
CA SER A 228 -20.00 -5.54 10.24
C SER A 228 -21.21 -6.32 9.75
N ASN A 229 -21.02 -7.47 9.09
CA ASN A 229 -22.13 -8.23 8.50
C ASN A 229 -22.16 -9.69 8.97
N ILE A 230 -21.04 -10.40 8.88
CA ILE A 230 -21.03 -11.85 9.16
C ILE A 230 -21.09 -12.12 10.67
N SER A 231 -20.32 -11.38 11.45
CA SER A 231 -20.20 -11.60 12.89
C SER A 231 -21.45 -11.25 13.67
N PRO A 232 -22.18 -10.15 13.40
CA PRO A 232 -23.49 -9.93 13.99
C PRO A 232 -24.43 -11.11 13.78
N VAL A 233 -24.47 -11.68 12.56
CA VAL A 233 -25.30 -12.85 12.22
C VAL A 233 -24.89 -14.11 13.00
N ILE A 234 -23.60 -14.38 13.10
CA ILE A 234 -23.11 -15.52 13.87
C ILE A 234 -23.48 -15.37 15.35
N ILE A 235 -23.34 -14.18 15.91
CA ILE A 235 -23.52 -13.97 17.34
C ILE A 235 -25.02 -13.93 17.71
N ASP A 236 -25.88 -13.39 16.84
CA ASP A 236 -27.34 -13.50 16.99
C ASP A 236 -27.79 -14.97 16.92
N PHE A 237 -27.24 -15.76 15.97
CA PHE A 237 -27.50 -17.20 15.89
C PHE A 237 -27.10 -17.97 17.17
N LEU A 238 -26.08 -17.48 17.90
CA LEU A 238 -25.68 -18.03 19.20
C LEU A 238 -26.61 -17.59 20.36
N GLY A 239 -27.65 -16.80 20.09
CA GLY A 239 -28.63 -16.35 21.08
C GLY A 239 -28.10 -15.25 22.02
N LEU A 240 -27.05 -14.55 21.62
CA LEU A 240 -26.47 -13.46 22.41
C LEU A 240 -27.03 -12.12 21.95
N THR A 241 -27.18 -11.16 22.86
CA THR A 241 -27.78 -9.85 22.55
C THR A 241 -26.72 -8.85 22.07
N MET A 242 -27.04 -8.07 21.02
CA MET A 242 -26.21 -6.94 20.51
C MET A 242 -26.82 -5.57 20.81
N THR A 243 -27.86 -5.50 21.63
CA THR A 243 -28.74 -4.32 21.70
C THR A 243 -28.05 -3.05 22.23
N ASN A 244 -27.03 -3.20 23.08
CA ASN A 244 -26.32 -2.10 23.71
C ASN A 244 -24.81 -2.33 23.65
N GLU A 245 -24.02 -1.25 23.70
CA GLU A 245 -22.55 -1.31 23.66
C GLU A 245 -21.93 -2.12 24.81
N THR A 246 -22.66 -2.30 25.91
CA THR A 246 -22.23 -3.10 27.07
C THR A 246 -22.63 -4.57 26.98
N SER A 247 -23.33 -4.98 25.91
CA SER A 247 -23.76 -6.36 25.77
C SER A 247 -22.57 -7.28 25.49
N LEU A 248 -22.64 -8.51 26.00
CA LEU A 248 -21.58 -9.51 25.77
C LEU A 248 -21.38 -9.75 24.28
N GLY A 249 -22.46 -9.79 23.51
CA GLY A 249 -22.42 -9.95 22.08
C GLY A 249 -21.66 -8.85 21.35
N TYR A 250 -21.97 -7.59 21.65
CA TYR A 250 -21.28 -6.45 21.06
C TYR A 250 -19.79 -6.44 21.44
N GLY A 251 -19.49 -6.78 22.70
CA GLY A 251 -18.12 -6.99 23.17
C GLY A 251 -17.36 -8.09 22.42
N LEU A 252 -18.01 -9.22 22.09
CA LEU A 252 -17.40 -10.30 21.31
C LEU A 252 -17.07 -9.87 19.87
N ILE A 253 -17.89 -9.03 19.25
CA ILE A 253 -17.58 -8.45 17.94
C ILE A 253 -16.27 -7.66 18.03
N LEU A 254 -16.18 -6.75 18.99
CA LEU A 254 -15.03 -5.83 19.10
C LEU A 254 -13.75 -6.50 19.60
N MET A 255 -13.85 -7.46 20.53
CA MET A 255 -12.68 -8.03 21.22
C MET A 255 -12.22 -9.35 20.63
N VAL A 256 -13.09 -10.08 19.91
CA VAL A 256 -12.77 -11.39 19.35
C VAL A 256 -12.88 -11.36 17.83
N SER A 257 -14.07 -11.07 17.30
CA SER A 257 -14.27 -11.12 15.85
C SER A 257 -13.35 -10.15 15.13
N ALA A 258 -13.30 -8.88 15.56
CA ALA A 258 -12.53 -7.88 14.87
C ALA A 258 -11.03 -8.21 14.85
N PRO A 259 -10.36 -8.44 16.00
CA PRO A 259 -8.94 -8.80 15.97
C PRO A 259 -8.65 -10.09 15.19
N VAL A 260 -9.46 -11.14 15.36
CA VAL A 260 -9.23 -12.42 14.68
C VAL A 260 -9.48 -12.32 13.19
N GLY A 261 -10.63 -11.77 12.78
CA GLY A 261 -10.99 -11.59 11.38
C GLY A 261 -9.98 -10.71 10.64
N GLU A 262 -9.54 -9.63 11.27
CA GLU A 262 -8.51 -8.77 10.71
C GLU A 262 -7.16 -9.48 10.53
N GLU A 263 -6.65 -10.16 11.56
CA GLU A 263 -5.35 -10.83 11.47
C GLU A 263 -5.38 -12.01 10.49
N LEU A 264 -6.50 -12.74 10.38
CA LEU A 264 -6.68 -13.76 9.35
C LEU A 264 -6.66 -13.15 7.94
N CYS A 265 -7.38 -12.05 7.70
CA CYS A 265 -7.39 -11.37 6.41
C CYS A 265 -6.00 -10.82 6.04
N LYS A 266 -5.29 -10.21 7.00
CA LYS A 266 -3.93 -9.71 6.81
C LYS A 266 -2.96 -10.87 6.53
N ALA A 267 -3.05 -11.98 7.27
CA ALA A 267 -2.22 -13.17 7.03
C ALA A 267 -2.48 -13.79 5.66
N ALA A 268 -3.73 -13.83 5.20
CA ALA A 268 -4.08 -14.26 3.85
C ALA A 268 -3.46 -13.35 2.78
N ALA A 269 -3.45 -12.03 3.00
CA ALA A 269 -2.77 -11.08 2.12
C ALA A 269 -1.24 -11.28 2.08
N VAL A 270 -0.61 -11.60 3.22
CA VAL A 270 0.80 -11.98 3.25
C VAL A 270 1.05 -13.28 2.47
N TYR A 271 0.17 -14.27 2.64
CA TYR A 271 0.26 -15.54 1.93
C TYR A 271 0.08 -15.38 0.41
N ALA A 272 -0.78 -14.46 -0.03
CA ALA A 272 -0.89 -14.11 -1.45
C ALA A 272 0.43 -13.55 -2.04
N LEU A 273 1.32 -13.04 -1.19
CA LEU A 273 2.66 -12.57 -1.53
C LEU A 273 3.75 -13.62 -1.25
N ALA A 274 3.40 -14.88 -0.95
CA ALA A 274 4.33 -15.94 -0.59
C ALA A 274 5.47 -16.15 -1.60
N ARG A 275 5.22 -15.93 -2.90
CA ARG A 275 6.25 -16.03 -3.95
C ARG A 275 7.41 -15.05 -3.78
N PHE A 276 7.23 -13.98 -3.01
CA PHE A 276 8.26 -12.96 -2.73
C PHE A 276 8.93 -13.16 -1.37
N ILE A 277 8.53 -14.18 -0.61
CA ILE A 277 9.11 -14.53 0.67
C ILE A 277 10.23 -15.55 0.43
N ASP A 278 11.47 -15.10 0.53
CA ASP A 278 12.67 -15.93 0.39
C ASP A 278 13.24 -16.43 1.72
N SER A 279 12.93 -15.73 2.79
CA SER A 279 13.47 -15.93 4.13
C SER A 279 12.45 -15.48 5.19
N PRO A 280 12.55 -15.97 6.44
CA PRO A 280 11.70 -15.49 7.54
C PRO A 280 11.80 -13.97 7.73
N ARG A 281 13.01 -13.41 7.54
CA ARG A 281 13.26 -11.97 7.62
C ARG A 281 12.49 -11.18 6.56
N ARG A 282 12.44 -11.70 5.32
CA ARG A 282 11.62 -11.12 4.24
C ARG A 282 10.12 -11.30 4.48
N GLY A 283 9.74 -12.45 5.05
CA GLY A 283 8.37 -12.71 5.52
C GLY A 283 7.92 -11.65 6.52
N PHE A 284 8.74 -11.32 7.51
CA PHE A 284 8.46 -10.25 8.48
C PHE A 284 8.31 -8.89 7.78
N GLN A 285 9.22 -8.52 6.87
CA GLN A 285 9.14 -7.24 6.16
C GLN A 285 7.86 -7.11 5.32
N ILE A 286 7.47 -8.18 4.61
CA ILE A 286 6.23 -8.23 3.84
C ILE A 286 5.04 -8.11 4.79
N GLY A 287 5.01 -8.91 5.85
CA GLY A 287 3.95 -8.87 6.87
C GLY A 287 3.79 -7.48 7.49
N PHE A 288 4.89 -6.85 7.87
CA PHE A 288 4.87 -5.51 8.45
C PHE A 288 4.31 -4.48 7.47
N THR A 289 4.72 -4.53 6.21
CA THR A 289 4.23 -3.59 5.19
C THR A 289 2.75 -3.82 4.86
N VAL A 290 2.29 -5.07 4.86
CA VAL A 290 0.87 -5.42 4.75
C VAL A 290 0.08 -4.87 5.95
N GLY A 291 0.56 -5.08 7.18
CA GLY A 291 -0.06 -4.52 8.38
C GLY A 291 -0.15 -3.00 8.36
N LEU A 292 0.90 -2.31 7.88
CA LEU A 292 0.87 -0.86 7.67
C LEU A 292 -0.17 -0.43 6.63
N GLY A 293 -0.35 -1.20 5.54
CA GLY A 293 -1.37 -0.92 4.53
C GLY A 293 -2.78 -1.02 5.10
N PHE A 294 -3.05 -2.04 5.90
CA PHE A 294 -4.31 -2.17 6.63
C PHE A 294 -4.55 -0.99 7.57
N ALA A 295 -3.54 -0.68 8.40
CA ALA A 295 -3.60 0.42 9.35
C ALA A 295 -3.83 1.77 8.67
N LEU A 296 -3.40 1.94 7.42
CA LEU A 296 -3.56 3.18 6.67
C LEU A 296 -5.04 3.50 6.42
N LEU A 297 -5.83 2.52 5.96
CA LEU A 297 -7.28 2.71 5.76
C LEU A 297 -8.03 2.84 7.08
N GLU A 298 -7.69 2.00 8.07
CA GLU A 298 -8.33 2.07 9.37
C GLU A 298 -8.06 3.44 10.04
N ASN A 299 -6.80 3.89 10.03
CA ASN A 299 -6.40 5.19 10.55
C ASN A 299 -7.13 6.33 9.84
N MET A 300 -7.42 6.18 8.55
CA MET A 300 -8.19 7.19 7.83
C MET A 300 -9.60 7.36 8.39
N THR A 301 -10.30 6.28 8.73
CA THR A 301 -11.61 6.35 9.40
C THR A 301 -11.51 7.03 10.77
N TYR A 302 -10.56 6.61 11.61
CA TYR A 302 -10.38 7.18 12.95
C TYR A 302 -10.09 8.68 12.91
N ILE A 303 -9.15 9.12 12.06
CA ILE A 303 -8.82 10.55 11.96
C ILE A 303 -10.01 11.34 11.38
N LEU A 304 -10.74 10.79 10.41
CA LEU A 304 -11.95 11.44 9.88
C LEU A 304 -13.00 11.65 10.98
N MET A 305 -13.22 10.63 11.83
CA MET A 305 -14.19 10.70 12.93
C MET A 305 -13.83 11.78 13.96
N THR A 306 -12.55 12.11 14.16
CA THR A 306 -12.16 13.17 15.11
C THR A 306 -12.74 14.54 14.76
N PHE A 307 -12.91 14.82 13.47
CA PHE A 307 -13.49 16.08 12.99
C PHE A 307 -15.00 16.14 13.13
N GLY A 308 -15.67 14.99 13.33
CA GLY A 308 -17.09 14.92 13.69
C GLY A 308 -17.38 15.47 15.10
N ALA A 309 -16.35 15.65 15.93
CA ALA A 309 -16.46 16.25 17.25
C ALA A 309 -16.56 17.80 17.21
N PHE A 310 -16.52 18.42 16.03
CA PHE A 310 -16.62 19.87 15.79
C PHE A 310 -15.78 20.70 16.77
N GLU A 311 -16.39 21.30 17.79
CA GLU A 311 -15.72 22.17 18.77
C GLU A 311 -14.59 21.45 19.52
N ALA A 312 -14.74 20.15 19.78
CA ALA A 312 -13.72 19.33 20.43
C ALA A 312 -12.62 18.81 19.49
N SER A 313 -12.69 19.13 18.19
CA SER A 313 -11.77 18.60 17.16
C SER A 313 -10.30 18.86 17.48
N SER A 314 -9.95 19.98 18.12
CA SER A 314 -8.56 20.32 18.45
C SER A 314 -7.88 19.26 19.34
N ILE A 315 -8.60 18.80 20.38
CA ILE A 315 -8.14 17.81 21.34
C ILE A 315 -8.29 16.40 20.77
N THR A 316 -9.47 16.07 20.22
CA THR A 316 -9.74 14.72 19.70
C THR A 316 -8.80 14.37 18.54
N PHE A 317 -8.55 15.30 17.62
CA PHE A 317 -7.61 15.12 16.53
C PHE A 317 -6.19 14.90 17.04
N GLY A 318 -5.70 15.77 17.94
CA GLY A 318 -4.33 15.71 18.45
C GLY A 318 -4.06 14.40 19.20
N PHE A 319 -4.95 14.05 20.13
CA PHE A 319 -4.83 12.85 20.95
C PHE A 319 -4.95 11.57 20.12
N THR A 320 -5.98 11.47 19.28
CA THR A 320 -6.19 10.29 18.42
C THR A 320 -5.04 10.12 17.43
N SER A 321 -4.57 11.21 16.81
CA SER A 321 -3.43 11.16 15.89
C SER A 321 -2.21 10.59 16.57
N ILE A 322 -1.85 11.09 17.76
CA ILE A 322 -0.67 10.62 18.49
C ILE A 322 -0.84 9.15 18.88
N ILE A 323 -1.92 8.78 19.57
CA ILE A 323 -2.13 7.40 20.03
C ILE A 323 -2.07 6.41 18.87
N ARG A 324 -2.71 6.73 17.75
CA ARG A 324 -2.68 5.85 16.59
C ARG A 324 -1.31 5.84 15.93
N GLY A 325 -0.70 7.01 15.78
CA GLY A 325 0.60 7.20 15.16
C GLY A 325 1.74 6.43 15.83
N ILE A 326 1.77 6.39 17.16
CA ILE A 326 2.82 5.68 17.93
C ILE A 326 2.38 4.34 18.52
N GLY A 327 1.08 4.08 18.60
CA GLY A 327 0.51 2.87 19.21
C GLY A 327 -0.04 1.89 18.18
N SER A 328 -1.26 2.14 17.67
CA SER A 328 -1.96 1.15 16.85
C SER A 328 -1.28 0.86 15.52
N ILE A 329 -0.77 1.88 14.81
CA ILE A 329 -0.12 1.73 13.49
C ILE A 329 1.10 0.80 13.54
N PRO A 330 2.11 1.02 14.41
CA PRO A 330 3.21 0.07 14.53
C PRO A 330 2.73 -1.27 15.08
N GLY A 331 1.70 -1.31 15.92
CA GLY A 331 1.05 -2.54 16.36
C GLY A 331 0.63 -3.42 15.18
N HIS A 332 -0.22 -2.91 14.27
CA HIS A 332 -0.64 -3.63 13.07
C HIS A 332 0.56 -4.14 12.25
N GLY A 333 1.57 -3.30 12.07
CA GLY A 333 2.81 -3.70 11.40
C GLY A 333 3.50 -4.87 12.12
N VAL A 334 3.66 -4.80 13.43
CA VAL A 334 4.37 -5.85 14.20
C VAL A 334 3.58 -7.16 14.22
N TRP A 335 2.28 -7.14 14.53
CA TRP A 335 1.47 -8.37 14.63
C TRP A 335 1.38 -9.10 13.28
N THR A 336 1.09 -8.38 12.20
CA THR A 336 1.11 -8.98 10.87
C THR A 336 2.52 -9.35 10.42
N GLY A 337 3.55 -8.61 10.86
CA GLY A 337 4.95 -8.97 10.68
C GLY A 337 5.31 -10.32 11.31
N ILE A 338 4.83 -10.61 12.53
CA ILE A 338 5.00 -11.90 13.20
C ILE A 338 4.33 -13.02 12.39
N SER A 339 3.10 -12.81 11.92
CA SER A 339 2.41 -13.75 11.03
C SER A 339 3.21 -14.00 9.74
N GLY A 340 3.75 -12.94 9.13
CA GLY A 340 4.60 -13.06 7.95
C GLY A 340 5.93 -13.77 8.20
N TYR A 341 6.53 -13.57 9.37
CA TYR A 341 7.71 -14.32 9.80
C TYR A 341 7.42 -15.81 9.91
N ALA A 342 6.31 -16.19 10.55
CA ALA A 342 5.88 -17.58 10.69
C ALA A 342 5.61 -18.23 9.32
N ILE A 343 4.92 -17.53 8.42
CA ILE A 343 4.71 -17.97 7.03
C ILE A 343 6.07 -18.16 6.33
N GLY A 344 7.01 -17.22 6.52
CA GLY A 344 8.35 -17.33 5.97
C GLY A 344 9.13 -18.54 6.47
N CYS A 345 9.10 -18.82 7.78
CA CYS A 345 9.69 -20.04 8.34
C CYS A 345 9.09 -21.30 7.71
N TYR A 346 7.77 -21.36 7.61
CA TYR A 346 7.06 -22.49 7.00
C TYR A 346 7.44 -22.70 5.53
N LEU A 347 7.51 -21.62 4.74
CA LEU A 347 7.91 -21.70 3.33
C LEU A 347 9.36 -22.12 3.17
N THR A 348 10.28 -21.60 4.01
CA THR A 348 11.69 -21.99 3.97
C THR A 348 11.89 -23.47 4.33
N LEU A 349 11.15 -24.00 5.31
CA LEU A 349 11.21 -25.42 5.68
C LEU A 349 10.71 -26.36 4.58
N ARG A 350 9.78 -25.90 3.75
CA ARG A 350 9.18 -26.68 2.65
C ARG A 350 9.83 -26.47 1.30
N ARG A 351 10.80 -25.55 1.20
CA ARG A 351 11.63 -25.48 0.00
C ARG A 351 12.40 -26.80 -0.07
N PRO A 352 12.36 -27.52 -1.22
CA PRO A 352 13.31 -28.59 -1.45
C PRO A 352 14.69 -28.02 -1.11
N ALA A 353 15.48 -28.76 -0.33
CA ALA A 353 16.85 -28.36 -0.06
C ALA A 353 17.44 -27.87 -1.38
N PRO A 354 18.00 -26.66 -1.45
CA PRO A 354 18.77 -26.31 -2.63
C PRO A 354 19.77 -27.46 -2.81
N LEU A 355 20.09 -27.78 -4.05
CA LEU A 355 21.36 -28.42 -4.36
C LEU A 355 22.47 -27.55 -3.76
N MET A 356 22.70 -27.65 -2.45
CA MET A 356 23.64 -26.87 -1.64
C MET A 356 25.11 -27.25 -1.98
N HIS A 357 25.29 -28.04 -3.03
CA HIS A 357 26.56 -28.52 -3.53
C HIS A 357 26.80 -28.29 -5.03
N LEU A 358 26.04 -27.44 -5.72
CA LEU A 358 26.35 -27.11 -7.13
C LEU A 358 26.36 -25.61 -7.49
N GLU A 359 26.22 -24.70 -6.53
CA GLU A 359 26.73 -23.34 -6.73
C GLU A 359 28.09 -23.25 -6.05
N PRO A 360 29.19 -23.07 -6.80
CA PRO A 360 30.45 -22.72 -6.18
C PRO A 360 30.20 -21.42 -5.45
N LYS A 361 30.52 -21.43 -4.16
CA LYS A 361 30.72 -20.27 -3.32
C LYS A 361 31.51 -19.25 -4.17
N GLN A 362 30.82 -18.29 -4.78
CA GLN A 362 31.46 -17.25 -5.57
C GLN A 362 32.34 -16.47 -4.57
N GLN A 363 33.61 -16.86 -4.53
CA GLN A 363 34.66 -16.00 -4.05
C GLN A 363 34.49 -14.69 -4.80
N VAL A 364 34.28 -13.64 -4.01
CA VAL A 364 34.24 -12.24 -4.43
C VAL A 364 35.61 -11.90 -5.01
N THR A 365 35.85 -12.29 -6.26
CA THR A 365 36.98 -11.88 -7.10
C THR A 365 36.60 -12.08 -8.56
N SER A 366 35.68 -11.26 -9.02
CA SER A 366 35.64 -10.80 -10.41
C SER A 366 34.80 -9.53 -10.42
N GLU A 367 35.32 -8.47 -11.04
CA GLU A 367 34.56 -7.26 -11.34
C GLU A 367 33.33 -7.67 -12.17
N VAL A 368 32.22 -7.97 -11.52
CA VAL A 368 30.92 -7.97 -12.15
C VAL A 368 30.65 -6.51 -12.46
N LYS A 369 30.93 -6.09 -13.68
CA LYS A 369 30.49 -4.79 -14.21
C LYS A 369 28.96 -4.80 -14.18
N GLN A 370 28.38 -4.44 -13.04
CA GLN A 370 26.98 -4.09 -12.92
C GLN A 370 26.77 -2.86 -13.78
N TRP A 371 26.22 -3.07 -14.97
CA TRP A 371 25.85 -1.97 -15.86
C TRP A 371 24.62 -1.29 -15.26
N MET A 372 24.84 -0.13 -14.65
CA MET A 372 23.77 0.75 -14.18
C MET A 372 23.49 1.78 -15.27
N LEU A 373 22.33 1.68 -15.93
CA LEU A 373 21.83 2.74 -16.79
C LEU A 373 21.28 3.84 -15.89
N VAL A 374 21.99 4.96 -15.80
CA VAL A 374 21.56 6.16 -15.10
C VAL A 374 21.01 7.14 -16.14
N ASP A 375 19.72 7.44 -16.02
CA ASP A 375 19.12 8.52 -16.80
C ASP A 375 19.70 9.87 -16.33
N LYS A 376 20.49 10.53 -17.19
CA LYS A 376 20.97 11.90 -16.95
C LYS A 376 19.79 12.85 -17.13
N GLY A 377 18.99 13.01 -16.08
CA GLY A 377 17.95 14.03 -16.03
C GLY A 377 18.59 15.41 -16.18
N THR A 378 18.25 16.10 -17.27
CA THR A 378 18.27 17.56 -17.40
C THR A 378 17.26 18.20 -16.45
#